data_AF-A0A7N8XX01-F1
#
_entry.id   AF-A0A7N8XX01-F1
#
_cell.length_a   1.000
_cell.length_b   1.000
_cell.length_c   1.000
_cell.angle_alpha   90.00
_cell.angle_beta   90.00
_cell.angle_gamma   90.00
#
_symmetry.space_group_name_H-M   'P 1'
#
loop_
_entity.id
_entity.type
_entity.pdbx_description
1 polymer ?
#
loop_
_entity_poly.entity_id
_entity_poly.type
_entity_poly.pdbx_seq_one_letter_code
_entity_poly.pdbx_strand_id
1 'polypeptide(L)'
;MKYFTRVRRVYRWRGEPVSFNRKLKTYDYSSLVIGVDGLPRTTLIITGQHILIEGEDEDSPYVAKVLRLFGDESGKQKKAAVQWFVRVSEVPPNKLKLLGREPHPQEIFYYQGRSCDDEVDVESILRPVQVRRARSGIPSTVSAHPVVILDWFLFKQVTSSTPRTPRHATPSIPSRSLPARQPGNVLEEARIRLHVSSVPESLPCREQEFQDIYSFVESKIIDGTGGCMYISGVPGTGKTATVHEVMRCLQHAADVDEIPPFTFIEINGMKMTDPHQAYVQILQKLTGHKATADHAASLLEKRFSNPAPRKESTVLLVDELDLLWTRKQNVMYNLFDWPTRRHARLVVLTIANTMDLPERIMINRVASRLGLTRMSFQPYSFKQLQQIIMSRLNKVKAFEEDALQLVSRKVAALSGDARRCLDICRRATEICEHSAAERSATGLVGMSHVMEALNEMFSSSYITAVKCASVHEQLFLRAVIAEFRRLGLEEATFQQVFVQHQALCRVEGLQPIGVSEGLAVCQRLGACRLLLLEPSRLGVLQRVRLNVSQDDVLYALKAD
;
A
#
# COMPACT_ATOMS: atom_id res chain seq x y z
N MET A 1 -22.61 0.72 7.15
CA MET A 1 -23.18 -0.60 6.80
C MET A 1 -22.19 -1.35 5.92
N LYS A 2 -21.48 -2.33 6.48
CA LYS A 2 -20.65 -3.25 5.68
C LYS A 2 -21.55 -4.45 5.36
N TYR A 3 -22.01 -4.53 4.12
CA TYR A 3 -22.58 -5.75 3.56
C TYR A 3 -21.42 -6.60 3.06
N PHE A 4 -20.98 -7.57 3.86
CA PHE A 4 -20.40 -8.80 3.35
C PHE A 4 -21.13 -9.95 4.03
N THR A 5 -21.70 -10.79 3.19
CA THR A 5 -22.63 -11.88 3.48
C THR A 5 -22.01 -12.89 4.44
N ARG A 6 -22.34 -12.81 5.73
CA ARG A 6 -22.21 -13.96 6.65
C ARG A 6 -23.09 -15.04 6.05
N VAL A 7 -22.47 -16.00 5.37
CA VAL A 7 -23.17 -17.10 4.70
C VAL A 7 -24.07 -17.76 5.74
N ARG A 8 -25.39 -17.62 5.61
CA ARG A 8 -26.34 -18.11 6.62
C ARG A 8 -26.33 -19.64 6.59
N ARG A 9 -25.77 -20.23 7.64
CA ARG A 9 -25.67 -21.69 7.81
C ARG A 9 -26.82 -22.17 8.68
N VAL A 10 -27.44 -23.27 8.27
CA VAL A 10 -28.53 -23.91 9.00
C VAL A 10 -28.04 -25.24 9.53
N TYR A 11 -28.04 -25.39 10.85
CA TYR A 11 -27.54 -26.56 11.56
C TYR A 11 -28.72 -27.43 12.00
N ARG A 12 -28.78 -28.70 11.58
CA ARG A 12 -29.85 -29.65 11.96
C ARG A 12 -29.27 -30.99 12.42
N TRP A 13 -29.84 -31.56 13.46
CA TRP A 13 -29.56 -32.94 13.84
C TRP A 13 -30.02 -33.89 12.74
N ARG A 14 -29.26 -34.96 12.52
CA ARG A 14 -29.64 -36.00 11.57
C ARG A 14 -29.86 -37.30 12.30
N GLY A 15 -31.12 -37.76 12.27
CA GLY A 15 -31.57 -38.98 12.94
C GLY A 15 -32.17 -38.71 14.33
N GLU A 16 -32.67 -39.78 14.94
CA GLU A 16 -33.18 -39.79 16.32
C GLU A 16 -32.03 -39.74 17.34
N PRO A 17 -32.29 -39.24 18.57
CA PRO A 17 -31.27 -39.18 19.61
C PRO A 17 -30.78 -40.58 19.99
N VAL A 18 -29.46 -40.73 20.12
CA VAL A 18 -28.79 -42.00 20.40
C VAL A 18 -28.92 -42.39 21.87
N SER A 19 -28.87 -41.40 22.76
CA SER A 19 -29.01 -41.60 24.20
C SER A 19 -29.53 -40.34 24.89
N PHE A 20 -30.18 -40.53 26.04
CA PHE A 20 -30.62 -39.43 26.90
C PHE A 20 -29.85 -39.45 28.22
N ASN A 21 -29.15 -38.35 28.50
CA ASN A 21 -28.41 -38.20 29.74
C ASN A 21 -29.29 -37.58 30.84
N ARG A 22 -29.85 -38.42 31.71
CA ARG A 22 -30.76 -38.01 32.80
C ARG A 22 -30.14 -37.01 33.78
N LYS A 23 -28.81 -36.97 33.94
CA LYS A 23 -28.12 -36.05 34.88
C LYS A 23 -27.98 -34.65 34.30
N LEU A 24 -27.73 -34.55 32.99
CA LEU A 24 -27.50 -33.28 32.29
C LEU A 24 -28.74 -32.78 31.55
N LYS A 25 -29.82 -33.59 31.47
CA LYS A 25 -31.03 -33.31 30.69
C LYS A 25 -30.71 -33.00 29.22
N THR A 26 -29.84 -33.81 28.62
CA THR A 26 -29.40 -33.64 27.22
C THR A 26 -29.63 -34.89 26.41
N TYR A 27 -29.94 -34.69 25.13
CA TYR A 27 -30.02 -35.75 24.11
C TYR A 27 -28.73 -35.77 23.31
N ASP A 28 -28.08 -36.94 23.22
CA ASP A 28 -26.88 -37.13 22.40
C ASP A 28 -27.27 -37.54 20.97
N TYR A 29 -26.55 -37.03 19.98
CA TYR A 29 -26.79 -37.27 18.56
C TYR A 29 -25.55 -37.85 17.88
N SER A 30 -25.74 -38.72 16.89
CA SER A 30 -24.63 -39.34 16.14
C SER A 30 -24.06 -38.42 15.05
N SER A 31 -24.89 -37.54 14.49
CA SER A 31 -24.49 -36.70 13.37
C SER A 31 -25.25 -35.37 13.28
N LEU A 32 -24.58 -34.40 12.68
CA LEU A 32 -25.03 -33.04 12.47
C LEU A 32 -24.92 -32.68 10.98
N VAL A 33 -25.94 -32.01 10.45
CA VAL A 33 -25.97 -31.53 9.07
C VAL A 33 -25.89 -30.01 9.06
N ILE A 34 -24.97 -29.49 8.26
CA ILE A 34 -24.77 -28.06 7.99
C ILE A 34 -25.22 -27.78 6.56
N GLY A 35 -26.32 -27.03 6.41
CA GLY A 35 -26.76 -26.48 5.14
C GLY A 35 -26.31 -25.04 4.97
N VAL A 36 -26.08 -24.61 3.73
CA VAL A 36 -25.80 -23.21 3.39
C VAL A 36 -26.96 -22.70 2.52
N ASP A 37 -27.58 -21.59 2.91
CA ASP A 37 -28.67 -20.99 2.12
C ASP A 37 -28.18 -20.66 0.70
N GLY A 38 -28.88 -21.19 -0.31
CA GLY A 38 -28.57 -20.97 -1.74
C GLY A 38 -27.68 -22.04 -2.40
N LEU A 39 -27.20 -23.04 -1.66
CA LEU A 39 -26.41 -24.17 -2.21
C LEU A 39 -27.09 -25.52 -1.91
N PRO A 40 -27.27 -26.42 -2.91
CA PRO A 40 -27.92 -27.71 -2.70
C PRO A 40 -27.05 -28.73 -1.94
N ARG A 41 -25.80 -28.39 -1.61
CA ARG A 41 -24.85 -29.28 -0.94
C ARG A 41 -24.91 -29.08 0.58
N THR A 42 -25.32 -30.12 1.29
CA THR A 42 -25.25 -30.18 2.75
C THR A 42 -23.99 -30.89 3.21
N THR A 43 -23.32 -30.35 4.24
CA THR A 43 -22.14 -30.95 4.85
C THR A 43 -22.55 -31.78 6.07
N LEU A 44 -22.03 -32.99 6.18
CA LEU A 44 -22.30 -33.90 7.30
C LEU A 44 -21.10 -33.94 8.25
N ILE A 45 -21.37 -33.82 9.54
CA ILE A 45 -20.40 -33.98 10.62
C ILE A 45 -20.83 -35.16 11.49
N ILE A 46 -19.90 -36.07 11.75
CA ILE A 46 -20.12 -37.28 12.56
C ILE A 46 -19.20 -37.21 13.79
N THR A 47 -19.65 -37.77 14.91
CA THR A 47 -18.77 -37.96 16.07
C THR A 47 -17.49 -38.72 15.68
N GLY A 48 -16.34 -38.29 16.22
CA GLY A 48 -15.02 -38.80 15.87
C GLY A 48 -14.32 -38.09 14.70
N GLN A 49 -15.00 -37.22 13.94
CA GLN A 49 -14.38 -36.43 12.87
C GLN A 49 -13.65 -35.19 13.39
N HIS A 50 -12.64 -34.75 12.64
CA HIS A 50 -11.98 -33.47 12.89
C HIS A 50 -12.73 -32.37 12.14
N ILE A 51 -12.78 -31.18 12.73
CA ILE A 51 -13.55 -30.03 12.27
C ILE A 51 -12.73 -28.74 12.40
N LEU A 52 -13.08 -27.74 11.60
CA LEU A 52 -12.67 -26.36 11.82
C LEU A 52 -13.74 -25.61 12.59
N ILE A 53 -13.31 -24.79 13.53
CA ILE A 53 -14.15 -23.92 14.35
C ILE A 53 -13.78 -22.46 14.04
N GLU A 54 -14.76 -21.57 13.99
CA GLU A 54 -14.56 -20.13 13.80
C GLU A 54 -13.62 -19.59 14.90
N GLY A 55 -12.53 -18.94 14.48
CA GLY A 55 -11.57 -18.30 15.39
C GLY A 55 -11.84 -16.80 15.54
N GLU A 56 -11.05 -16.12 16.37
CA GLU A 56 -11.13 -14.65 16.53
C GLU A 56 -10.78 -13.91 15.22
N ASP A 57 -9.89 -14.50 14.41
CA ASP A 57 -9.52 -14.03 13.07
C ASP A 57 -10.15 -14.92 11.98
N GLU A 58 -10.80 -14.30 10.99
CA GLU A 58 -11.51 -14.99 9.90
C GLU A 58 -10.58 -15.87 9.05
N ASP A 59 -9.29 -15.53 8.99
CA ASP A 59 -8.25 -16.24 8.25
C ASP A 59 -7.59 -17.39 9.05
N SER A 60 -7.93 -17.55 10.34
CA SER A 60 -7.26 -18.47 11.26
C SER A 60 -8.24 -19.31 12.10
N PRO A 61 -8.99 -20.25 11.49
CA PRO A 61 -9.91 -21.11 12.23
C PRO A 61 -9.17 -22.12 13.12
N TYR A 62 -9.76 -22.43 14.28
CA TYR A 62 -9.25 -23.44 15.20
C TYR A 62 -9.55 -24.86 14.71
N VAL A 63 -8.73 -25.83 15.13
CA VAL A 63 -8.89 -27.24 14.77
C VAL A 63 -9.32 -28.03 15.99
N ALA A 64 -10.38 -28.83 15.87
CA ALA A 64 -10.81 -29.70 16.95
C ALA A 64 -11.36 -31.03 16.44
N LYS A 65 -11.44 -32.05 17.30
CA LYS A 65 -12.10 -33.33 17.01
C LYS A 65 -13.39 -33.43 17.80
N VAL A 66 -14.49 -33.74 17.13
CA VAL A 66 -15.80 -33.91 17.77
C VAL A 66 -15.80 -35.21 18.56
N LEU A 67 -15.99 -35.13 19.87
CA LEU A 67 -16.14 -36.30 20.73
C LEU A 67 -17.62 -36.69 20.88
N ARG A 68 -18.47 -35.68 21.11
CA ARG A 68 -19.90 -35.89 21.37
C ARG A 68 -20.70 -34.70 20.86
N LEU A 69 -21.87 -34.96 20.31
CA LEU A 69 -22.81 -33.94 19.86
C LEU A 69 -24.07 -34.08 20.72
N PHE A 70 -24.54 -32.99 21.32
CA PHE A 70 -25.69 -33.05 22.21
C PHE A 70 -26.53 -31.77 22.15
N GLY A 71 -27.83 -31.92 22.40
CA GLY A 71 -28.78 -30.82 22.47
C GLY A 71 -29.54 -30.82 23.78
N ASP A 72 -30.06 -29.65 24.15
CA ASP A 72 -30.95 -29.49 25.30
C ASP A 72 -32.35 -30.06 25.02
N GLU A 73 -33.16 -30.25 26.07
CA GLU A 73 -34.55 -30.73 25.97
C GLU A 73 -35.43 -29.82 25.09
N SER A 74 -35.10 -28.53 24.96
CA SER A 74 -35.85 -27.59 24.12
C SER A 74 -35.47 -27.64 22.63
N GLY A 75 -34.39 -28.34 22.27
CA GLY A 75 -33.84 -28.44 20.92
C GLY A 75 -33.29 -27.13 20.36
N LYS A 76 -33.26 -26.06 21.16
CA LYS A 76 -32.80 -24.72 20.75
C LYS A 76 -31.29 -24.59 20.90
N GLN A 77 -30.68 -25.21 21.91
CA GLN A 77 -29.23 -25.17 22.09
C GLN A 77 -28.60 -26.46 21.57
N LYS A 78 -27.62 -26.31 20.68
CA LYS A 78 -26.86 -27.41 20.07
C LYS A 78 -25.40 -27.23 20.39
N LYS A 79 -24.83 -28.18 21.13
CA LYS A 79 -23.44 -28.15 21.58
C LYS A 79 -22.67 -29.37 21.10
N ALA A 80 -21.36 -29.20 21.01
CA ALA A 80 -20.41 -30.25 20.68
C ALA A 80 -19.32 -30.28 21.75
N ALA A 81 -19.09 -31.44 22.38
CA ALA A 81 -17.89 -31.66 23.14
C ALA A 81 -16.74 -31.97 22.18
N VAL A 82 -15.64 -31.23 22.28
CA VAL A 82 -14.53 -31.28 21.33
C VAL A 82 -13.19 -31.50 22.02
N GLN A 83 -12.24 -32.03 21.27
CA GLN A 83 -10.85 -32.18 21.66
C GLN A 83 -9.99 -31.23 20.83
N TRP A 84 -9.32 -30.27 21.47
CA TRP A 84 -8.61 -29.19 20.80
C TRP A 84 -7.23 -29.59 20.24
N PHE A 85 -6.89 -28.99 19.10
CA PHE A 85 -5.58 -29.10 18.46
C PHE A 85 -5.02 -27.72 18.13
N VAL A 86 -3.71 -27.55 18.28
CA VAL A 86 -2.97 -26.31 18.04
C VAL A 86 -2.12 -26.44 16.77
N ARG A 87 -2.14 -25.44 15.90
CA ARG A 87 -1.27 -25.38 14.71
C ARG A 87 0.15 -24.96 15.08
N VAL A 88 1.15 -25.31 14.27
CA VAL A 88 2.53 -24.83 14.46
C VAL A 88 2.62 -23.32 14.67
N SER A 89 1.83 -22.53 13.93
CA SER A 89 1.78 -21.07 14.03
C SER A 89 1.27 -20.54 15.36
N GLU A 90 0.50 -21.35 16.10
CA GLU A 90 -0.11 -20.99 17.38
C GLU A 90 0.75 -21.44 18.57
N VAL A 91 1.80 -22.23 18.33
CA VAL A 91 2.73 -22.69 19.38
C VAL A 91 3.82 -21.64 19.60
N PRO A 92 4.05 -21.19 20.85
CA PRO A 92 5.13 -20.25 21.15
C PRO A 92 6.51 -20.76 20.70
N PRO A 93 7.37 -19.89 20.15
CA PRO A 93 8.66 -20.30 19.55
C PRO A 93 9.61 -20.99 20.54
N ASN A 94 9.50 -20.71 21.83
CA ASN A 94 10.28 -21.38 22.88
C ASN A 94 9.92 -22.86 23.03
N LYS A 95 8.66 -23.24 22.77
CA LYS A 95 8.19 -24.63 22.83
C LYS A 95 8.46 -25.39 21.54
N LEU A 96 8.52 -24.71 20.40
CA LEU A 96 8.89 -25.33 19.11
C LEU A 96 10.32 -25.89 19.13
N LYS A 97 11.23 -25.28 19.90
CA LYS A 97 12.61 -25.78 20.08
C LYS A 97 12.68 -27.15 20.76
N LEU A 98 11.66 -27.55 21.53
CA LEU A 98 11.61 -28.86 22.20
C LEU A 98 11.32 -30.01 21.24
N LEU A 99 10.88 -29.73 20.02
CA LEU A 99 10.57 -30.76 19.01
C LEU A 99 11.84 -31.37 18.40
N GLY A 100 13.02 -30.75 18.58
CA GLY A 100 14.31 -31.25 18.07
C GLY A 100 14.43 -31.31 16.53
N ARG A 101 13.38 -30.89 15.81
CA ARG A 101 13.27 -30.83 14.34
C ARG A 101 12.45 -29.60 13.96
N GLU A 102 12.58 -29.12 12.72
CA GLU A 102 11.67 -28.10 12.19
C GLU A 102 10.30 -28.74 11.89
N PRO A 103 9.22 -28.37 12.60
CA PRO A 103 7.89 -28.93 12.34
C PRO A 103 7.33 -28.37 11.04
N HIS A 104 6.66 -29.23 10.26
CA HIS A 104 6.05 -28.79 9.00
C HIS A 104 4.90 -27.81 9.27
N PRO A 105 4.70 -26.73 8.49
CA PRO A 105 3.69 -25.70 8.76
C PRO A 105 2.23 -26.19 8.88
N GLN A 106 1.97 -27.40 8.41
CA GLN A 106 0.64 -28.04 8.44
C GLN A 106 0.50 -29.10 9.57
N GLU A 107 1.51 -29.24 10.44
CA GLU A 107 1.40 -30.07 11.63
C GLU A 107 0.45 -29.42 12.65
N ILE A 108 -0.35 -30.26 13.29
CA ILE A 108 -1.21 -29.89 14.41
C ILE A 108 -0.82 -30.74 15.62
N PHE A 109 -0.88 -30.14 16.80
CA PHE A 109 -0.50 -30.75 18.08
C PHE A 109 -1.70 -30.85 18.99
N TYR A 110 -1.79 -31.95 19.73
CA TYR A 110 -2.84 -32.10 20.72
C TYR A 110 -2.68 -31.07 21.85
N TYR A 111 -3.75 -30.34 22.17
CA TYR A 111 -3.78 -29.39 23.27
C TYR A 111 -4.36 -30.04 24.54
N GLN A 112 -3.61 -30.01 25.64
CA GLN A 112 -4.03 -30.59 26.93
C GLN A 112 -4.09 -29.53 28.06
N GLY A 113 -4.25 -28.25 27.71
CA GLY A 113 -4.39 -27.18 28.69
C GLY A 113 -5.79 -27.12 29.30
N ARG A 114 -5.89 -26.83 30.60
CA ARG A 114 -7.17 -26.65 31.33
C ARG A 114 -7.84 -25.28 31.11
N SER A 115 -7.30 -24.44 30.23
CA SER A 115 -7.74 -23.06 30.02
C SER A 115 -8.79 -22.89 28.94
N CYS A 116 -9.21 -23.97 28.26
CA CYS A 116 -10.19 -23.92 27.19
C CYS A 116 -11.43 -24.72 27.60
N ASP A 117 -12.62 -24.20 27.28
CA ASP A 117 -13.86 -24.96 27.42
C ASP A 117 -13.90 -26.07 26.36
N ASP A 118 -14.15 -27.29 26.80
CA ASP A 118 -14.24 -28.47 25.92
C ASP A 118 -15.62 -28.58 25.24
N GLU A 119 -16.53 -27.64 25.51
CA GLU A 119 -17.87 -27.57 24.91
C GLU A 119 -18.00 -26.33 24.02
N VAL A 120 -18.29 -26.54 22.74
CA VAL A 120 -18.48 -25.47 21.75
C VAL A 120 -19.89 -25.48 21.19
N ASP A 121 -20.41 -24.29 20.87
CA ASP A 121 -21.68 -24.17 20.17
C ASP A 121 -21.53 -24.67 18.74
N VAL A 122 -22.49 -25.49 18.31
CA VAL A 122 -22.48 -26.11 16.98
C VAL A 122 -22.44 -25.08 15.84
N GLU A 123 -22.97 -23.88 16.08
CA GLU A 123 -23.00 -22.80 15.08
C GLU A 123 -21.61 -22.29 14.70
N SER A 124 -20.62 -22.43 15.60
CA SER A 124 -19.22 -22.08 15.36
C SER A 124 -18.48 -23.10 14.46
N ILE A 125 -19.08 -24.27 14.22
CA ILE A 125 -18.45 -25.33 13.44
C ILE A 125 -18.51 -24.99 11.96
N LEU A 126 -17.33 -24.84 11.35
CA LEU A 126 -17.25 -24.39 9.98
C LEU A 126 -17.44 -25.53 8.97
N ARG A 127 -16.64 -26.60 9.08
CA ARG A 127 -16.60 -27.74 8.15
C ARG A 127 -15.76 -28.90 8.72
N PRO A 128 -15.96 -30.14 8.27
CA PRO A 128 -15.08 -31.26 8.61
C PRO A 128 -13.73 -31.17 7.89
N VAL A 129 -12.70 -31.75 8.50
CA VAL A 129 -11.33 -31.84 8.00
C VAL A 129 -10.84 -33.28 8.10
N GLN A 130 -10.03 -33.69 7.12
CA GLN A 130 -9.32 -34.96 7.18
C GLN A 130 -7.93 -34.77 7.78
N VAL A 131 -7.66 -35.53 8.83
CA VAL A 131 -6.43 -35.49 9.60
C VAL A 131 -5.82 -36.91 9.52
N ARG A 132 -4.64 -37.09 8.89
CA ARG A 132 -4.02 -38.40 8.60
C ARG A 132 -2.75 -38.66 9.40
N ARG A 133 -2.69 -39.73 10.19
CA ARG A 133 -1.56 -40.03 11.10
C ARG A 133 -0.34 -40.36 10.26
N ALA A 134 0.76 -39.65 10.45
CA ALA A 134 1.99 -39.92 9.75
C ALA A 134 2.82 -40.97 10.53
N ARG A 135 3.56 -41.83 9.81
CA ARG A 135 4.29 -42.98 10.38
C ARG A 135 5.79 -42.74 10.41
N SER A 136 6.41 -43.01 11.57
CA SER A 136 7.84 -43.26 11.89
C SER A 136 8.30 -42.69 13.25
N GLY A 137 8.85 -43.57 14.09
CA GLY A 137 9.91 -43.28 15.07
C GLY A 137 9.53 -42.74 16.45
N ILE A 138 9.22 -43.63 17.40
CA ILE A 138 9.25 -43.34 18.85
C ILE A 138 10.73 -43.38 19.31
N PRO A 139 11.17 -42.44 20.18
CA PRO A 139 11.46 -42.84 21.56
C PRO A 139 10.55 -42.14 22.56
N SER A 140 10.08 -42.95 23.50
CA SER A 140 9.25 -42.62 24.64
C SER A 140 10.03 -41.77 25.65
N THR A 141 9.28 -41.16 26.57
CA THR A 141 9.71 -40.50 27.82
C THR A 141 10.25 -39.07 27.74
N VAL A 142 9.39 -38.09 28.05
CA VAL A 142 9.61 -37.13 29.15
C VAL A 142 8.25 -36.80 29.78
N SER A 143 8.05 -37.28 31.01
CA SER A 143 6.91 -36.95 31.87
C SER A 143 7.30 -35.83 32.84
N ALA A 144 6.91 -34.59 32.54
CA ALA A 144 6.71 -33.52 33.52
C ALA A 144 6.07 -32.30 32.82
N HIS A 145 4.86 -31.93 33.24
CA HIS A 145 4.10 -30.72 32.87
C HIS A 145 3.39 -30.72 31.49
N PRO A 146 2.25 -29.99 31.36
CA PRO A 146 1.08 -30.49 30.63
C PRO A 146 1.14 -30.12 29.15
N VAL A 147 1.91 -30.88 28.39
CA VAL A 147 1.74 -31.02 26.94
C VAL A 147 2.14 -32.47 26.61
N VAL A 148 1.22 -33.42 26.77
CA VAL A 148 1.48 -34.79 26.34
C VAL A 148 1.31 -34.86 24.82
N ILE A 149 2.44 -35.00 24.14
CA ILE A 149 2.54 -35.22 22.70
C ILE A 149 2.18 -36.67 22.41
N LEU A 150 1.05 -36.90 21.73
CA LEU A 150 0.74 -38.18 21.08
C LEU A 150 0.06 -37.88 19.74
N ASP A 151 0.80 -38.17 18.67
CA ASP A 151 0.41 -38.26 17.26
C ASP A 151 0.42 -36.99 16.38
N TRP A 152 1.11 -37.15 15.25
CA TRP A 152 1.39 -36.18 14.22
C TRP A 152 0.58 -36.58 12.98
N PHE A 153 -0.15 -35.62 12.42
CA PHE A 153 -1.01 -35.87 11.28
C PHE A 153 -0.65 -34.93 10.11
N LEU A 154 -0.45 -35.48 8.91
CA LEU A 154 0.01 -34.76 7.71
C LEU A 154 -1.17 -34.36 6.81
N PHE A 155 -1.26 -33.07 6.51
CA PHE A 155 -2.16 -32.47 5.54
C PHE A 155 -1.55 -32.61 4.13
N LYS A 156 -2.38 -32.85 3.11
CA LYS A 156 -1.97 -32.82 1.70
C LYS A 156 -2.91 -31.92 0.93
N GLN A 157 -2.43 -30.74 0.55
CA GLN A 157 -2.91 -30.03 -0.64
C GLN A 157 -1.78 -30.02 -1.66
N VAL A 158 -2.06 -30.57 -2.84
CA VAL A 158 -1.17 -30.57 -3.99
C VAL A 158 -1.36 -29.24 -4.69
N THR A 159 -0.33 -28.38 -4.67
CA THR A 159 -0.14 -27.38 -5.72
C THR A 159 1.34 -27.19 -6.03
N SER A 160 1.56 -27.08 -7.33
CA SER A 160 2.76 -26.76 -8.11
C SER A 160 4.05 -26.43 -7.37
N SER A 161 5.07 -27.23 -7.67
CA SER A 161 6.48 -26.89 -7.53
C SER A 161 6.79 -25.52 -8.14
N THR A 162 7.15 -24.55 -7.30
CA THR A 162 8.04 -23.46 -7.72
C THR A 162 9.49 -23.90 -7.46
N PRO A 163 10.42 -23.66 -8.39
CA PRO A 163 11.82 -24.01 -8.18
C PRO A 163 12.36 -23.30 -6.93
N ARG A 164 13.03 -24.06 -6.08
CA ARG A 164 13.84 -23.50 -4.99
C ARG A 164 14.94 -22.64 -5.59
N THR A 165 14.89 -21.33 -5.34
CA THR A 165 16.07 -20.48 -5.45
C THR A 165 17.05 -20.85 -4.32
N PRO A 166 18.35 -21.00 -4.61
CA PRO A 166 19.34 -21.28 -3.59
C PRO A 166 19.39 -20.14 -2.56
N ARG A 167 19.53 -20.53 -1.28
CA ARG A 167 19.59 -19.66 -0.11
C ARG A 167 20.90 -18.84 -0.08
N HIS A 168 21.12 -17.95 -1.04
CA HIS A 168 22.17 -16.92 -1.02
C HIS A 168 21.81 -15.76 -1.96
N ALA A 169 20.58 -15.26 -1.89
CA ALA A 169 20.16 -14.10 -2.67
C ALA A 169 19.52 -13.04 -1.78
N THR A 170 20.27 -12.55 -0.79
CA THR A 170 20.21 -11.11 -0.54
C THR A 170 20.91 -10.51 -1.75
N PRO A 171 20.28 -9.68 -2.60
CA PRO A 171 21.02 -8.89 -3.55
C PRO A 171 21.87 -7.91 -2.73
N SER A 172 23.06 -8.33 -2.31
CA SER A 172 24.11 -7.41 -1.95
C SER A 172 24.49 -6.73 -3.24
N ILE A 173 24.26 -5.42 -3.33
CA ILE A 173 24.77 -4.58 -4.41
C ILE A 173 26.27 -4.94 -4.54
N PRO A 174 26.72 -5.44 -5.72
CA PRO A 174 28.12 -5.76 -5.91
C PRO A 174 28.96 -4.55 -5.50
N SER A 175 29.85 -4.73 -4.53
CA SER A 175 30.80 -3.69 -4.17
C SER A 175 31.63 -3.41 -5.41
N ARG A 176 31.48 -2.20 -5.94
CA ARG A 176 32.17 -1.74 -7.14
C ARG A 176 33.68 -1.84 -6.87
N SER A 177 34.36 -2.76 -7.55
CA SER A 177 35.81 -2.98 -7.41
C SER A 177 36.64 -1.88 -8.09
N LEU A 178 36.02 -1.11 -8.97
CA LEU A 178 36.61 0.04 -9.66
C LEU A 178 36.05 1.33 -9.05
N PRO A 179 36.83 2.41 -8.89
CA PRO A 179 36.29 3.70 -8.49
C PRO A 179 35.17 4.17 -9.44
N ALA A 180 34.26 5.02 -8.95
CA ALA A 180 33.26 5.70 -9.76
C ALA A 180 33.92 6.28 -11.02
N ARG A 181 33.37 5.97 -12.21
CA ARG A 181 33.93 6.48 -13.47
C ARG A 181 33.73 7.98 -13.35
N GLN A 182 34.83 8.73 -13.29
CA GLN A 182 34.73 10.18 -13.25
C GLN A 182 34.07 10.61 -14.56
N PRO A 183 33.09 11.54 -14.51
CA PRO A 183 32.38 11.97 -15.70
C PRO A 183 33.41 12.49 -16.71
N GLY A 184 33.45 11.86 -17.89
CA GLY A 184 34.41 12.26 -18.94
C GLY A 184 33.91 13.46 -19.74
N ASN A 185 32.59 13.67 -19.75
CA ASN A 185 31.90 14.62 -20.63
C ASN A 185 31.10 15.67 -19.83
N VAL A 186 31.07 16.90 -20.33
CA VAL A 186 30.30 18.03 -19.76
C VAL A 186 28.80 17.69 -19.61
N LEU A 187 28.24 16.94 -20.56
CA LEU A 187 26.86 16.46 -20.53
C LEU A 187 26.63 15.39 -19.45
N GLU A 188 27.61 14.52 -19.23
CA GLU A 188 27.53 13.48 -18.18
C GLU A 188 27.57 14.12 -16.78
N GLU A 189 28.44 15.12 -16.59
CA GLU A 189 28.49 15.93 -15.37
C GLU A 189 27.17 16.68 -15.13
N ALA A 190 26.59 17.30 -16.18
CA ALA A 190 25.29 17.94 -16.10
C ALA A 190 24.18 16.94 -15.70
N ARG A 191 24.18 15.73 -16.27
CA ARG A 191 23.19 14.68 -15.94
C ARG A 191 23.24 14.26 -14.48
N ILE A 192 24.45 14.08 -13.92
CA ILE A 192 24.63 13.71 -12.51
C ILE A 192 24.14 14.84 -11.59
N ARG A 193 24.44 16.10 -11.93
CA ARG A 193 24.00 17.27 -11.14
C ARG A 193 22.50 17.57 -11.24
N LEU A 194 21.89 17.26 -12.38
CA LEU A 194 20.45 17.39 -12.59
C LEU A 194 19.66 16.24 -11.95
N HIS A 195 20.34 15.21 -11.42
CA HIS A 195 19.67 14.09 -10.77
C HIS A 195 18.93 14.56 -9.50
N VAL A 196 17.68 14.12 -9.35
CA VAL A 196 16.77 14.55 -8.27
C VAL A 196 17.33 14.24 -6.87
N SER A 197 18.11 13.17 -6.71
CA SER A 197 18.72 12.81 -5.42
C SER A 197 19.93 13.64 -5.03
N SER A 198 20.54 14.37 -5.96
CA SER A 198 21.49 15.41 -5.54
C SER A 198 20.65 16.47 -4.84
N VAL A 199 20.85 16.73 -3.56
CA VAL A 199 20.23 17.88 -2.87
C VAL A 199 21.34 18.90 -2.68
N PRO A 200 21.14 20.18 -3.06
CA PRO A 200 22.19 21.17 -2.90
C PRO A 200 22.35 21.47 -1.40
N GLU A 201 23.46 22.10 -1.02
CA GLU A 201 23.64 22.55 0.37
C GLU A 201 22.56 23.55 0.77
N SER A 202 22.21 24.46 -0.14
CA SER A 202 21.10 25.41 -0.01
C SER A 202 20.05 25.26 -1.10
N LEU A 203 18.77 25.26 -0.71
CA LEU A 203 17.65 25.24 -1.65
C LEU A 203 17.27 26.66 -2.08
N PRO A 204 17.51 27.04 -3.36
CA PRO A 204 17.12 28.36 -3.83
C PRO A 204 15.59 28.48 -3.93
N CYS A 205 15.11 29.72 -3.86
CA CYS A 205 13.71 30.10 -4.08
C CYS A 205 12.72 29.66 -2.99
N ARG A 206 13.22 29.21 -1.83
CA ARG A 206 12.44 28.86 -0.62
C ARG A 206 13.00 29.52 0.63
N GLU A 207 13.72 30.63 0.47
CA GLU A 207 14.42 31.32 1.55
C GLU A 207 13.43 31.88 2.59
N GLN A 208 12.26 32.34 2.15
CA GLN A 208 11.23 32.84 3.06
C GLN A 208 10.63 31.71 3.89
N GLU A 209 10.20 30.61 3.24
CA GLU A 209 9.66 29.46 3.96
C GLU A 209 10.71 28.82 4.87
N PHE A 210 11.98 28.79 4.45
CA PHE A 210 13.10 28.37 5.29
C PHE A 210 13.17 29.21 6.57
N GLN A 211 13.19 30.54 6.44
CA GLN A 211 13.30 31.44 7.58
C GLN A 211 12.12 31.28 8.54
N ASP A 212 10.91 31.14 8.01
CA ASP A 212 9.69 30.98 8.80
C ASP A 212 9.69 29.66 9.60
N ILE A 213 10.12 28.55 8.98
CA ILE A 213 10.26 27.26 9.68
C ILE A 213 11.40 27.33 10.71
N TYR A 214 12.54 27.92 10.35
CA TYR A 214 13.70 28.08 11.24
C TYR A 214 13.30 28.86 12.50
N SER A 215 12.74 30.06 12.32
CA SER A 215 12.34 30.96 13.41
C SER A 215 11.28 30.31 14.32
N PHE A 216 10.34 29.57 13.73
CA PHE A 216 9.33 28.84 14.50
C PHE A 216 9.96 27.76 15.38
N VAL A 217 10.82 26.90 14.82
CA VAL A 217 11.42 25.79 15.58
C VAL A 217 12.39 26.32 16.63
N GLU A 218 13.23 27.29 16.27
CA GLU A 218 14.18 27.96 17.16
C GLU A 218 13.48 28.56 18.39
N SER A 219 12.45 29.40 18.17
CA SER A 219 11.68 30.00 19.27
C SER A 219 11.09 28.93 20.20
N LYS A 220 10.55 27.83 19.66
CA LYS A 220 9.97 26.77 20.49
C LYS A 220 11.01 25.99 21.29
N ILE A 221 12.20 25.79 20.73
CA ILE A 221 13.30 25.12 21.44
C ILE A 221 13.83 26.01 22.57
N ILE A 222 14.07 27.29 22.30
CA ILE A 222 14.58 28.26 23.29
C ILE A 222 13.57 28.46 24.43
N ASP A 223 12.29 28.64 24.11
CA ASP A 223 11.23 28.80 25.10
C ASP A 223 10.95 27.50 25.88
N GLY A 224 11.43 26.35 25.39
CA GLY A 224 11.12 25.04 25.93
C GLY A 224 9.62 24.71 25.88
N THR A 225 8.91 25.25 24.88
CA THR A 225 7.46 25.07 24.72
C THR A 225 7.15 24.07 23.60
N GLY A 226 6.00 23.41 23.69
CA GLY A 226 5.50 22.59 22.60
C GLY A 226 4.89 23.46 21.49
N GLY A 227 4.85 22.92 20.28
CA GLY A 227 4.26 23.61 19.14
C GLY A 227 3.94 22.64 18.03
N CYS A 228 3.01 23.02 17.16
CA CYS A 228 2.75 22.26 15.95
C CYS A 228 2.67 23.19 14.74
N MET A 229 3.37 22.81 13.68
CA MET A 229 3.30 23.47 12.39
C MET A 229 2.85 22.47 11.32
N TYR A 230 1.91 22.93 10.51
CA TYR A 230 1.35 22.17 9.39
C TYR A 230 1.82 22.76 8.07
N ILE A 231 2.60 21.98 7.34
CA ILE A 231 3.18 22.34 6.05
C ILE A 231 2.43 21.59 4.96
N SER A 232 1.82 22.34 4.05
CA SER A 232 1.03 21.82 2.94
C SER A 232 1.57 22.26 1.59
N GLY A 233 1.25 21.52 0.53
CA GLY A 233 1.53 21.93 -0.84
C GLY A 233 1.59 20.74 -1.79
N VAL A 234 1.51 21.01 -3.09
CA VAL A 234 1.61 19.96 -4.12
C VAL A 234 2.95 19.21 -4.05
N PRO A 235 3.03 17.95 -4.50
CA PRO A 235 4.29 17.23 -4.54
C PRO A 235 5.32 17.97 -5.40
N GLY A 236 6.60 17.84 -5.03
CA GLY A 236 7.69 18.44 -5.82
C GLY A 236 8.00 19.92 -5.54
N THR A 237 7.34 20.53 -4.54
CA THR A 237 7.60 21.94 -4.13
C THR A 237 8.76 22.12 -3.16
N GLY A 238 9.46 21.05 -2.77
CA GLY A 238 10.64 21.14 -1.89
C GLY A 238 10.37 21.04 -0.38
N LYS A 239 9.13 20.83 0.08
CA LYS A 239 8.73 20.76 1.50
C LYS A 239 9.70 19.96 2.40
N THR A 240 9.86 18.66 2.10
CA THR A 240 10.74 17.77 2.89
C THR A 240 12.19 18.26 2.83
N ALA A 241 12.67 18.69 1.66
CA ALA A 241 14.04 19.14 1.49
C ALA A 241 14.34 20.41 2.31
N THR A 242 13.42 21.39 2.33
CA THR A 242 13.53 22.62 3.13
C THR A 242 13.53 22.32 4.62
N VAL A 243 12.64 21.44 5.10
CA VAL A 243 12.63 21.06 6.53
C VAL A 243 13.93 20.37 6.92
N HIS A 244 14.44 19.45 6.11
CA HIS A 244 15.72 18.78 6.36
C HIS A 244 16.90 19.75 6.35
N GLU A 245 16.86 20.80 5.52
CA GLU A 245 17.86 21.87 5.54
C GLU A 245 17.80 22.68 6.84
N VAL A 246 16.61 23.11 7.25
CA VAL A 246 16.40 23.82 8.52
C VAL A 246 16.90 22.99 9.70
N MET A 247 16.60 21.68 9.74
CA MET A 247 17.05 20.80 10.81
C MET A 247 18.57 20.63 10.84
N ARG A 248 19.22 20.59 9.67
CA ARG A 248 20.70 20.57 9.60
C ARG A 248 21.30 21.84 10.19
N CYS A 249 20.74 23.02 9.86
CA CYS A 249 21.22 24.29 10.41
C CYS A 249 20.97 24.40 11.92
N LEU A 250 19.80 24.00 12.41
CA LEU A 250 19.49 24.00 13.84
C LEU A 250 20.36 23.01 14.62
N GLN A 251 20.62 21.82 14.06
CA GLN A 251 21.53 20.87 14.69
C GLN A 251 22.95 21.44 14.78
N HIS A 252 23.41 22.13 13.74
CA HIS A 252 24.69 22.83 13.77
C HIS A 252 24.71 23.96 14.82
N ALA A 253 23.65 24.76 14.94
CA ALA A 253 23.54 25.79 15.98
C ALA A 253 23.53 25.18 17.39
N ALA A 254 22.93 23.99 17.57
CA ALA A 254 22.98 23.25 18.83
C ALA A 254 24.39 22.72 19.14
N ASP A 255 25.16 22.29 18.13
CA ASP A 255 26.53 21.82 18.30
C ASP A 255 27.51 22.97 18.66
N VAL A 256 27.18 24.20 18.26
CA VAL A 256 27.93 25.43 18.61
C VAL A 256 27.41 26.08 19.91
N ASP A 257 26.50 25.41 20.64
CA ASP A 257 25.88 25.88 21.89
C ASP A 257 25.11 27.23 21.75
N GLU A 258 24.66 27.60 20.54
CA GLU A 258 23.78 28.77 20.34
C GLU A 258 22.35 28.51 20.82
N ILE A 259 21.86 27.28 20.62
CA ILE A 259 20.53 26.83 21.06
C ILE A 259 20.62 25.59 21.95
N PRO A 260 19.63 25.35 22.84
CA PRO A 260 19.59 24.14 23.66
C PRO A 260 19.59 22.85 22.81
N PRO A 261 20.24 21.77 23.29
CA PRO A 261 20.25 20.49 22.59
C PRO A 261 18.83 19.90 22.50
N PHE A 262 18.53 19.30 21.36
CA PHE A 262 17.24 18.69 21.06
C PHE A 262 17.39 17.37 20.30
N THR A 263 16.40 16.50 20.41
CA THR A 263 16.35 15.25 19.64
C THR A 263 15.50 15.43 18.39
N PHE A 264 16.08 15.21 17.21
CA PHE A 264 15.33 15.20 15.94
C PHE A 264 14.85 13.78 15.56
N ILE A 265 13.57 13.65 15.23
CA ILE A 265 12.94 12.38 14.84
C ILE A 265 12.11 12.60 13.58
N GLU A 266 12.41 11.81 12.55
CA GLU A 266 11.64 11.78 11.31
C GLU A 266 10.82 10.50 11.18
N ILE A 267 9.57 10.62 10.74
CA ILE A 267 8.69 9.52 10.39
C ILE A 267 8.04 9.83 9.06
N ASN A 268 7.94 8.82 8.21
CA ASN A 268 7.32 8.95 6.89
C ASN A 268 6.16 7.97 6.77
N GLY A 269 4.98 8.48 6.38
CA GLY A 269 3.75 7.71 6.21
C GLY A 269 3.86 6.56 5.22
N MET A 270 4.53 6.76 4.07
CA MET A 270 4.72 5.71 3.05
C MET A 270 5.60 4.55 3.52
N LYS A 271 6.47 4.75 4.51
CA LYS A 271 7.32 3.68 5.06
C LYS A 271 6.58 2.72 6.00
N MET A 272 5.29 2.97 6.28
CA MET A 272 4.49 2.19 7.24
C MET A 272 3.28 1.56 6.55
N THR A 273 2.98 0.30 6.90
CA THR A 273 1.81 -0.41 6.36
C THR A 273 0.54 -0.12 7.16
N ASP A 274 0.69 0.13 8.46
CA ASP A 274 -0.41 0.46 9.36
C ASP A 274 -0.11 1.76 10.12
N PRO A 275 -1.05 2.71 10.23
CA PRO A 275 -0.83 3.98 10.89
C PRO A 275 -0.42 3.88 12.37
N HIS A 276 -0.80 2.83 13.09
CA HIS A 276 -0.41 2.66 14.49
C HIS A 276 1.09 2.32 14.63
N GLN A 277 1.75 1.87 13.57
CA GLN A 277 3.20 1.68 13.55
C GLN A 277 3.97 2.99 13.77
N ALA A 278 3.34 4.16 13.55
CA ALA A 278 3.92 5.45 13.86
C ALA A 278 4.39 5.50 15.33
N TYR A 279 3.58 5.01 16.28
CA TYR A 279 3.96 4.99 17.69
C TYR A 279 5.21 4.14 17.97
N VAL A 280 5.31 2.99 17.29
CA VAL A 280 6.46 2.10 17.43
C VAL A 280 7.73 2.77 16.91
N GLN A 281 7.65 3.45 15.76
CA GLN A 281 8.77 4.18 15.18
C GLN A 281 9.21 5.38 16.05
N ILE A 282 8.27 6.17 16.57
CA ILE A 282 8.58 7.28 17.50
C ILE A 282 9.30 6.73 18.73
N LEU A 283 8.73 5.70 19.36
CA LEU A 283 9.29 5.14 20.59
C LEU A 283 10.67 4.55 20.34
N GLN A 284 10.85 3.81 19.24
CA GLN A 284 12.13 3.22 18.88
C GLN A 284 13.20 4.28 18.67
N LYS A 285 12.89 5.40 18.01
CA LYS A 285 13.85 6.50 17.81
C LYS A 285 14.14 7.28 19.08
N LEU A 286 13.19 7.37 20.02
CA LEU A 286 13.40 8.04 21.32
C LEU A 286 14.16 7.20 22.34
N THR A 287 13.91 5.89 22.37
CA THR A 287 14.36 5.01 23.48
C THR A 287 15.24 3.85 23.04
N GLY A 288 15.35 3.60 21.73
CA GLY A 288 16.01 2.43 21.16
C GLY A 288 15.18 1.13 21.22
N HIS A 289 14.08 1.10 21.98
CA HIS A 289 13.30 -0.12 22.23
C HIS A 289 12.06 -0.20 21.34
N LYS A 290 11.72 -1.42 20.92
CA LYS A 290 10.48 -1.71 20.20
C LYS A 290 9.43 -2.23 21.15
N ALA A 291 8.18 -1.81 20.93
CA ALA A 291 7.01 -2.27 21.65
C ALA A 291 5.85 -2.51 20.67
N THR A 292 4.79 -3.16 21.13
CA THR A 292 3.52 -3.22 20.39
C THR A 292 2.92 -1.82 20.29
N ALA A 293 2.10 -1.55 19.28
CA ALA A 293 1.63 -0.20 19.00
C ALA A 293 0.82 0.43 20.15
N ASP A 294 -0.06 -0.33 20.81
CA ASP A 294 -0.84 0.17 21.96
C ASP A 294 0.04 0.45 23.19
N HIS A 295 1.03 -0.42 23.42
CA HIS A 295 1.99 -0.21 24.49
C HIS A 295 2.87 1.00 24.20
N ALA A 296 3.32 1.17 22.95
CA ALA A 296 4.09 2.33 22.51
C ALA A 296 3.31 3.62 22.67
N ALA A 297 2.03 3.65 22.26
CA ALA A 297 1.15 4.79 22.47
C ALA A 297 1.05 5.17 23.96
N SER A 298 0.83 4.17 24.83
CA SER A 298 0.74 4.38 26.28
C SER A 298 2.05 4.90 26.91
N LEU A 299 3.20 4.47 26.40
CA LEU A 299 4.52 4.94 26.85
C LEU A 299 4.79 6.38 26.40
N LEU A 300 4.49 6.70 25.14
CA LEU A 300 4.63 8.05 24.60
C LEU A 300 3.70 9.03 25.33
N GLU A 301 2.46 8.62 25.56
CA GLU A 301 1.46 9.36 26.34
C GLU A 301 1.98 9.73 27.73
N LYS A 302 2.52 8.75 28.47
CA LYS A 302 3.15 8.98 29.78
C LYS A 302 4.36 9.91 29.68
N ARG A 303 5.19 9.74 28.65
CA ARG A 303 6.40 10.56 28.44
C ARG A 303 6.06 12.01 28.16
N PHE A 304 5.03 12.30 27.37
CA PHE A 304 4.64 13.66 27.00
C PHE A 304 3.72 14.35 28.02
N SER A 305 3.00 13.60 28.85
CA SER A 305 2.21 14.16 29.97
C SER A 305 3.02 14.46 31.21
N ASN A 306 3.92 13.55 31.62
CA ASN A 306 4.57 13.66 32.92
C ASN A 306 5.80 14.55 32.86
N PRO A 307 6.05 15.36 33.91
CA PRO A 307 7.31 16.09 34.04
C PRO A 307 8.45 15.09 34.27
N ALA A 308 9.57 15.29 33.58
CA ALA A 308 10.80 14.54 33.81
C ALA A 308 11.97 15.53 34.03
N PRO A 309 12.82 15.32 35.05
CA PRO A 309 14.02 16.13 35.24
C PRO A 309 14.94 15.96 34.02
N ARG A 310 15.49 17.06 33.51
CA ARG A 310 16.35 17.11 32.30
C ARG A 310 15.69 16.58 31.01
N LYS A 311 14.39 16.79 30.84
CA LYS A 311 13.72 16.45 29.59
C LYS A 311 14.19 17.36 28.44
N GLU A 312 14.91 16.79 27.49
CA GLU A 312 15.30 17.45 26.24
C GLU A 312 14.10 17.75 25.35
N SER A 313 14.19 18.83 24.57
CA SER A 313 13.21 19.18 23.55
C SER A 313 13.25 18.13 22.43
N THR A 314 12.09 17.69 21.96
CA THR A 314 11.99 16.74 20.85
C THR A 314 11.34 17.42 19.66
N VAL A 315 11.97 17.34 18.48
CA VAL A 315 11.41 17.81 17.22
C VAL A 315 11.01 16.59 16.40
N LEU A 316 9.71 16.42 16.17
CA LEU A 316 9.11 15.33 15.43
C LEU A 316 8.64 15.81 14.06
N LEU A 317 9.30 15.33 13.00
CA LEU A 317 8.86 15.48 11.61
C LEU A 317 8.00 14.28 11.22
N VAL A 318 6.76 14.55 10.80
CA VAL A 318 5.83 13.57 10.22
C VAL A 318 5.60 13.92 8.76
N ASP A 319 6.28 13.22 7.86
CA ASP A 319 6.12 13.35 6.42
C ASP A 319 4.99 12.45 5.89
N GLU A 320 4.31 12.92 4.85
CA GLU A 320 3.12 12.28 4.25
C GLU A 320 2.06 11.89 5.30
N LEU A 321 1.67 12.87 6.12
CA LEU A 321 0.68 12.72 7.19
C LEU A 321 -0.70 12.26 6.66
N ASP A 322 -1.03 12.59 5.42
CA ASP A 322 -2.27 12.20 4.74
C ASP A 322 -2.46 10.67 4.69
N LEU A 323 -1.38 9.89 4.75
CA LEU A 323 -1.42 8.43 4.78
C LEU A 323 -1.72 7.84 6.17
N LEU A 324 -1.54 8.63 7.23
CA LEU A 324 -1.90 8.24 8.60
C LEU A 324 -3.39 8.44 8.89
N TRP A 325 -4.16 8.85 7.88
CA TRP A 325 -5.59 9.04 7.98
C TRP A 325 -6.35 7.72 8.14
N THR A 326 -7.12 7.62 9.22
CA THR A 326 -8.05 6.51 9.47
C THR A 326 -9.41 7.06 9.87
N ARG A 327 -10.47 6.25 9.72
CA ARG A 327 -11.83 6.65 10.14
C ARG A 327 -11.94 6.99 11.63
N LYS A 328 -11.12 6.35 12.49
CA LYS A 328 -11.08 6.63 13.93
C LYS A 328 -10.18 7.82 14.28
N GLN A 329 -9.25 8.21 13.40
CA GLN A 329 -8.35 9.37 13.53
C GLN A 329 -7.45 9.44 14.79
N ASN A 330 -7.40 8.37 15.60
CA ASN A 330 -6.67 8.34 16.87
C ASN A 330 -5.18 8.74 16.74
N VAL A 331 -4.51 8.28 15.68
CA VAL A 331 -3.07 8.53 15.48
C VAL A 331 -2.78 10.01 15.32
N MET A 332 -3.45 10.66 14.37
CA MET A 332 -3.28 12.10 14.14
C MET A 332 -3.72 12.91 15.35
N TYR A 333 -4.83 12.54 15.99
CA TYR A 333 -5.29 13.23 17.20
C TYR A 333 -4.20 13.27 18.28
N ASN A 334 -3.62 12.12 18.60
CA ASN A 334 -2.56 12.04 19.62
C ASN A 334 -1.31 12.83 19.22
N LEU A 335 -0.89 12.77 17.96
CA LEU A 335 0.27 13.52 17.45
C LEU A 335 0.11 15.04 17.59
N PHE A 336 -1.11 15.54 17.37
CA PHE A 336 -1.42 16.96 17.50
C PHE A 336 -1.73 17.36 18.96
N ASP A 337 -2.27 16.47 19.77
CA ASP A 337 -2.58 16.73 21.19
C ASP A 337 -1.32 16.80 22.05
N TRP A 338 -0.31 15.95 21.81
CA TRP A 338 0.91 15.90 22.63
C TRP A 338 1.66 17.23 22.77
N PRO A 339 1.90 18.02 21.69
CA PRO A 339 2.55 19.33 21.79
C PRO A 339 1.81 20.34 22.68
N THR A 340 0.49 20.20 22.84
CA THR A 340 -0.31 21.15 23.63
C THR A 340 -0.13 20.99 25.14
N ARG A 341 0.51 19.89 25.57
CA ARG A 341 0.72 19.59 26.99
C ARG A 341 1.88 20.40 27.54
N ARG A 342 1.68 20.99 28.72
CA ARG A 342 2.65 21.90 29.36
C ARG A 342 4.06 21.33 29.54
N HIS A 343 4.16 20.02 29.77
CA HIS A 343 5.44 19.34 30.02
C HIS A 343 5.94 18.51 28.85
N ALA A 344 5.32 18.60 27.66
CA ALA A 344 5.68 17.77 26.52
C ALA A 344 7.05 18.12 25.93
N ARG A 345 7.38 19.41 25.81
CA ARG A 345 8.57 19.91 25.08
C ARG A 345 8.71 19.25 23.71
N LEU A 346 7.58 19.16 22.99
CA LEU A 346 7.47 18.47 21.72
C LEU A 346 7.06 19.47 20.64
N VAL A 347 7.90 19.62 19.63
CA VAL A 347 7.61 20.39 18.43
C VAL A 347 7.27 19.41 17.30
N VAL A 348 6.08 19.50 16.74
CA VAL A 348 5.61 18.63 15.67
C VAL A 348 5.55 19.40 14.36
N LEU A 349 6.38 19.00 13.40
CA LEU A 349 6.29 19.45 12.02
C LEU A 349 5.58 18.38 11.20
N THR A 350 4.50 18.76 10.53
CA THR A 350 3.71 17.83 9.71
C THR A 350 3.73 18.27 8.26
N ILE A 351 4.02 17.35 7.35
CA ILE A 351 4.01 17.59 5.90
C ILE A 351 2.89 16.77 5.27
N ALA A 352 2.07 17.41 4.45
CA ALA A 352 1.02 16.73 3.68
C ALA A 352 0.81 17.40 2.31
N ASN A 353 0.13 16.69 1.41
CA ASN A 353 -0.11 17.18 0.05
C ASN A 353 -1.32 18.12 -0.04
N THR A 354 -2.29 17.98 0.85
CA THR A 354 -3.57 18.71 0.80
C THR A 354 -3.59 19.88 1.78
N MET A 355 -4.11 21.04 1.39
CA MET A 355 -4.25 22.18 2.31
C MET A 355 -5.35 21.96 3.36
N ASP A 356 -6.43 21.28 2.97
CA ASP A 356 -7.64 21.15 3.77
C ASP A 356 -7.59 20.00 4.79
N LEU A 357 -6.47 19.27 4.87
CA LEU A 357 -6.34 18.10 5.74
C LEU A 357 -6.78 18.46 7.16
N PRO A 358 -6.29 19.52 7.82
CA PRO A 358 -6.66 19.78 9.21
C PRO A 358 -8.15 20.09 9.39
N GLU A 359 -8.79 20.78 8.43
CA GLU A 359 -10.18 21.24 8.53
C GLU A 359 -11.21 20.13 8.26
N ARG A 360 -10.91 19.22 7.33
CA ARG A 360 -11.79 18.09 7.01
C ARG A 360 -11.77 16.98 8.07
N ILE A 361 -10.74 17.01 8.91
CA ILE A 361 -10.28 15.85 9.69
C ILE A 361 -10.41 16.13 11.17
N MET A 362 -9.99 17.30 11.62
CA MET A 362 -10.08 17.63 13.03
C MET A 362 -11.52 17.93 13.39
N ILE A 363 -12.03 17.21 14.39
CA ILE A 363 -13.22 17.64 15.13
C ILE A 363 -12.99 19.10 15.55
N ASN A 364 -13.98 19.98 15.36
CA ASN A 364 -13.95 21.43 15.72
C ASN A 364 -13.36 21.74 17.12
N ARG A 365 -13.26 20.74 18.00
CA ARG A 365 -12.64 20.80 19.34
C ARG A 365 -11.11 20.95 19.34
N VAL A 366 -10.41 20.45 18.32
CA VAL A 366 -8.93 20.38 18.29
C VAL A 366 -8.32 21.55 17.52
N ALA A 367 -8.91 21.91 16.37
CA ALA A 367 -8.42 23.00 15.52
C ALA A 367 -8.30 24.35 16.27
N SER A 368 -9.23 24.65 17.17
CA SER A 368 -9.21 25.89 17.96
C SER A 368 -8.19 25.91 19.11
N ARG A 369 -7.75 24.75 19.61
CA ARG A 369 -6.81 24.64 20.75
C ARG A 369 -5.35 24.49 20.31
N LEU A 370 -5.13 24.10 19.06
CA LEU A 370 -3.82 23.64 18.61
C LEU A 370 -2.79 24.73 18.36
N GLY A 371 -3.19 26.00 18.28
CA GLY A 371 -2.26 27.06 17.85
C GLY A 371 -1.47 26.65 16.60
N LEU A 372 -2.12 25.92 15.69
CA LEU A 372 -1.48 25.25 14.57
C LEU A 372 -1.02 26.30 13.56
N THR A 373 0.28 26.58 13.53
CA THR A 373 0.83 27.47 12.52
C THR A 373 0.77 26.75 11.18
N ARG A 374 0.08 27.34 10.19
CA ARG A 374 -0.08 26.76 8.86
C ARG A 374 0.86 27.44 7.89
N MET A 375 1.51 26.64 7.06
CA MET A 375 2.38 27.10 5.98
C MET A 375 2.00 26.38 4.69
N SER A 376 1.88 27.13 3.59
CA SER A 376 1.57 26.60 2.28
C SER A 376 2.72 26.82 1.30
N PHE A 377 3.27 25.74 0.77
CA PHE A 377 4.24 25.75 -0.30
C PHE A 377 3.52 25.82 -1.64
N GLN A 378 3.54 27.01 -2.25
CA GLN A 378 2.96 27.24 -3.56
C GLN A 378 3.74 26.51 -4.66
N PRO A 379 3.12 26.09 -5.78
CA PRO A 379 3.83 25.55 -6.94
C PRO A 379 4.91 26.53 -7.42
N TYR A 380 6.02 26.02 -7.96
CA TYR A 380 7.10 26.90 -8.42
C TYR A 380 6.67 27.69 -9.67
N SER A 381 6.97 28.99 -9.65
CA SER A 381 6.85 29.84 -10.84
C SER A 381 7.94 29.52 -11.87
N PHE A 382 7.74 29.96 -13.11
CA PHE A 382 8.73 29.72 -14.17
C PHE A 382 10.12 30.28 -13.83
N LYS A 383 10.19 31.46 -13.17
CA LYS A 383 11.46 32.09 -12.78
C LYS A 383 12.18 31.26 -11.72
N GLN A 384 11.43 30.75 -10.74
CA GLN A 384 11.99 29.90 -9.69
C GLN A 384 12.50 28.57 -10.25
N LEU A 385 11.74 27.92 -11.15
CA LEU A 385 12.19 26.70 -11.81
C LEU A 385 13.47 26.92 -12.62
N GLN A 386 13.54 28.02 -13.38
CA GLN A 386 14.74 28.39 -14.12
C GLN A 386 15.95 28.59 -13.20
N GLN A 387 15.76 29.31 -12.09
CA GLN A 387 16.81 29.54 -11.10
C GLN A 387 17.27 28.24 -10.43
N ILE A 388 16.34 27.32 -10.13
CA ILE A 388 16.67 25.99 -9.59
C ILE A 388 17.57 25.22 -10.57
N ILE A 389 17.18 25.14 -11.85
CA ILE A 389 17.99 24.43 -12.85
C ILE A 389 19.37 25.07 -13.01
N MET A 390 19.42 26.41 -13.08
CA MET A 390 20.67 27.15 -13.24
C MET A 390 21.60 26.98 -12.03
N SER A 391 21.04 26.97 -10.82
CA SER A 391 21.77 26.65 -9.59
C SER A 391 22.36 25.24 -9.61
N ARG A 392 21.59 24.24 -10.08
CA ARG A 392 22.09 22.85 -10.23
C ARG A 392 23.22 22.72 -11.23
N LEU A 393 23.14 23.44 -12.35
CA LEU A 393 24.17 23.39 -13.37
C LEU A 393 25.48 24.07 -12.92
N ASN A 394 25.45 24.94 -11.91
CA ASN A 394 26.61 25.58 -11.29
C ASN A 394 27.68 26.03 -12.33
N LYS A 395 27.26 26.87 -13.28
CA LYS A 395 28.07 27.43 -14.38
C LYS A 395 28.53 26.43 -15.45
N VAL A 396 28.06 25.19 -15.44
CA VAL A 396 28.25 24.24 -16.55
C VAL A 396 27.40 24.70 -17.74
N LYS A 397 28.06 25.13 -18.82
CA LYS A 397 27.41 25.49 -20.09
C LYS A 397 27.07 24.22 -20.87
N ALA A 398 26.08 23.47 -20.38
CA ALA A 398 25.53 22.30 -21.08
C ALA A 398 24.22 22.61 -21.84
N PHE A 399 23.53 23.71 -21.51
CA PHE A 399 22.23 24.07 -22.06
C PHE A 399 22.24 25.46 -22.65
N GLU A 400 21.45 25.66 -23.71
CA GLU A 400 21.07 26.98 -24.20
C GLU A 400 20.07 27.64 -23.23
N GLU A 401 20.16 28.96 -23.05
CA GLU A 401 19.26 29.67 -22.13
C GLU A 401 17.80 29.62 -22.59
N ASP A 402 17.55 29.70 -23.90
CA ASP A 402 16.22 29.58 -24.48
C ASP A 402 15.59 28.21 -24.20
N ALA A 403 16.40 27.14 -24.25
CA ALA A 403 15.98 25.78 -23.92
C ALA A 403 15.55 25.66 -22.46
N LEU A 404 16.31 26.24 -21.54
CA LEU A 404 15.94 26.28 -20.11
C LEU A 404 14.65 27.08 -19.88
N GLN A 405 14.48 28.20 -20.56
CA GLN A 405 13.25 29.00 -20.48
C GLN A 405 12.03 28.22 -20.98
N LEU A 406 12.17 27.48 -22.09
CA LEU A 406 11.09 26.65 -22.63
C LEU A 406 10.65 25.57 -21.63
N VAL A 407 11.59 24.82 -21.05
CA VAL A 407 11.27 23.79 -20.03
C VAL A 407 10.58 24.43 -18.84
N SER A 408 11.14 25.52 -18.32
CA SER A 408 10.65 26.17 -17.10
C SER A 408 9.24 26.73 -17.28
N ARG A 409 8.95 27.38 -18.41
CA ARG A 409 7.60 27.89 -18.73
C ARG A 409 6.60 26.76 -18.92
N LYS A 410 6.97 25.71 -19.65
CA LYS A 410 6.07 24.58 -19.92
C LYS A 410 5.70 23.83 -18.64
N VAL A 411 6.66 23.56 -17.77
CA VAL A 411 6.43 22.84 -16.50
C VAL A 411 5.66 23.71 -15.49
N ALA A 412 5.97 25.00 -15.39
CA ALA A 412 5.24 25.93 -14.52
C ALA A 412 3.76 26.03 -14.91
N ALA A 413 3.45 26.05 -16.22
CA ALA A 413 2.06 26.10 -16.70
C ALA A 413 1.26 24.82 -16.42
N LEU A 414 1.93 23.66 -16.34
CA LEU A 414 1.26 22.36 -16.16
C LEU A 414 1.17 21.90 -14.70
N SER A 415 2.22 22.11 -13.90
CA SER A 415 2.30 21.51 -12.56
C SER A 415 3.10 22.32 -11.56
N GLY A 416 4.17 23.00 -11.99
CA GLY A 416 5.09 23.68 -11.06
C GLY A 416 5.92 22.73 -10.17
N ASP A 417 6.14 21.49 -10.62
CA ASP A 417 6.93 20.46 -9.93
C ASP A 417 8.39 20.52 -10.38
N ALA A 418 9.31 20.73 -9.43
CA ALA A 418 10.74 20.80 -9.71
C ALA A 418 11.35 19.45 -10.14
N ARG A 419 10.82 18.31 -9.67
CA ARG A 419 11.30 16.98 -10.04
C ARG A 419 11.08 16.73 -11.52
N ARG A 420 9.86 16.99 -12.00
CA ARG A 420 9.50 16.89 -13.43
C ARG A 420 10.39 17.79 -14.28
N CYS A 421 10.66 19.02 -13.81
CA CYS A 421 11.51 19.97 -14.51
C CYS A 421 12.94 19.43 -14.70
N LEU A 422 13.54 18.91 -13.64
CA LEU A 422 14.87 18.30 -13.67
C LEU A 422 14.92 17.03 -14.53
N ASP A 423 13.88 16.19 -14.47
CA ASP A 423 13.79 14.96 -15.27
C ASP A 423 13.70 15.25 -16.78
N ILE A 424 12.98 16.30 -17.18
CA ILE A 424 12.93 16.75 -18.59
C ILE A 424 14.30 17.22 -19.05
N CYS A 425 15.00 18.04 -18.25
CA CYS A 425 16.36 18.47 -18.57
C CYS A 425 17.30 17.27 -18.70
N ARG A 426 17.21 16.31 -17.76
CA ARG A 426 17.99 15.07 -17.78
C ARG A 426 17.76 14.27 -19.05
N ARG A 427 16.49 14.12 -19.47
CA ARG A 427 16.11 13.42 -20.70
C ARG A 427 16.60 14.16 -21.95
N ALA A 428 16.50 15.48 -21.98
CA ALA A 428 17.01 16.29 -23.09
C ALA A 428 18.55 16.18 -23.23
N THR A 429 19.28 16.06 -22.12
CA THR A 429 20.72 15.76 -22.13
C THR A 429 21.01 14.39 -22.73
N GLU A 430 20.23 13.35 -22.41
CA GLU A 430 20.39 12.01 -23.00
C GLU A 430 20.16 12.03 -24.52
N ILE A 431 19.09 12.69 -24.98
CA ILE A 431 18.78 12.81 -26.42
C ILE A 431 19.91 13.55 -27.16
N CYS A 432 20.44 14.61 -26.55
CA CYS A 432 21.58 15.35 -27.09
C CYS A 432 22.84 14.49 -27.15
N GLU A 433 23.12 13.69 -26.11
CA GLU A 433 24.26 12.77 -26.08
C GLU A 433 24.17 11.70 -27.19
N HIS A 434 22.99 11.12 -27.41
CA HIS A 434 22.75 10.19 -28.50
C HIS A 434 22.92 10.85 -29.88
N SER A 435 22.37 12.05 -30.06
CA SER A 435 22.46 12.79 -31.32
C SER A 435 23.89 13.24 -31.63
N ALA A 436 24.67 13.60 -30.60
CA ALA A 436 26.06 14.02 -30.72
C ALA A 436 27.01 12.85 -31.03
N ALA A 437 26.66 11.62 -30.62
CA ALA A 437 27.41 10.42 -30.99
C ALA A 437 27.24 10.05 -32.46
N GLU A 438 26.06 10.33 -33.05
CA GLU A 438 25.74 10.00 -34.45
C GLU A 438 26.14 11.10 -35.45
N ARG A 439 26.05 12.36 -35.02
CA ARG A 439 26.39 13.53 -35.83
C ARG A 439 27.29 14.36 -34.95
N SER A 440 28.47 14.77 -35.44
CA SER A 440 29.48 15.56 -34.72
C SER A 440 28.98 16.99 -34.38
N ALA A 441 27.84 17.07 -33.70
CA ALA A 441 27.09 18.25 -33.35
C ALA A 441 27.63 18.85 -32.05
N THR A 442 27.37 20.14 -31.89
CA THR A 442 27.69 20.89 -30.67
C THR A 442 27.14 20.17 -29.45
N GLY A 443 27.99 19.86 -28.46
CA GLY A 443 27.61 19.20 -27.21
C GLY A 443 26.79 20.07 -26.25
N LEU A 444 25.88 20.89 -26.79
CA LEU A 444 24.97 21.78 -26.09
C LEU A 444 23.52 21.34 -26.34
N VAL A 445 22.72 21.32 -25.28
CA VAL A 445 21.31 20.99 -25.35
C VAL A 445 20.52 22.21 -25.83
N GLY A 446 20.08 22.17 -27.09
CA GLY A 446 19.20 23.18 -27.68
C GLY A 446 17.71 22.87 -27.58
N MET A 447 16.92 23.78 -28.18
CA MET A 447 15.45 23.75 -28.15
C MET A 447 14.83 22.48 -28.78
N SER A 448 15.42 21.94 -29.84
CA SER A 448 14.95 20.72 -30.51
C SER A 448 14.95 19.52 -29.57
N HIS A 449 16.07 19.30 -28.87
CA HIS A 449 16.21 18.18 -27.92
C HIS A 449 15.22 18.31 -26.76
N VAL A 450 14.97 19.54 -26.29
CA VAL A 450 13.96 19.79 -25.25
C VAL A 450 12.55 19.51 -25.77
N MET A 451 12.21 19.96 -26.97
CA MET A 451 10.88 19.69 -27.56
C MET A 451 10.65 18.19 -27.75
N GLU A 452 11.68 17.45 -28.16
CA GLU A 452 11.64 15.99 -28.25
C GLU A 452 11.41 15.34 -26.88
N ALA A 453 12.19 15.72 -25.86
CA ALA A 453 12.00 15.24 -24.49
C ALA A 453 10.60 15.56 -23.93
N LEU A 454 10.09 16.77 -24.19
CA LEU A 454 8.75 17.18 -23.79
C LEU A 454 7.68 16.33 -24.48
N ASN A 455 7.83 16.06 -25.78
CA ASN A 455 6.89 15.21 -26.51
C ASN A 455 6.95 13.75 -26.02
N GLU A 456 8.13 13.20 -25.76
CA GLU A 456 8.24 11.84 -25.19
C GLU A 456 7.58 11.74 -23.80
N MET A 457 7.75 12.75 -22.95
CA MET A 457 7.25 12.70 -21.56
C MET A 457 5.77 13.10 -21.41
N PHE A 458 5.27 14.01 -22.25
CA PHE A 458 3.90 14.54 -22.16
C PHE A 458 2.96 14.05 -23.25
N SER A 459 3.43 13.29 -24.26
CA SER A 459 2.53 12.73 -25.26
C SER A 459 1.52 11.77 -24.62
N SER A 460 0.27 11.88 -25.05
CA SER A 460 -0.78 10.96 -24.64
C SER A 460 -0.51 9.59 -25.24
N SER A 461 -0.12 8.64 -24.40
CA SER A 461 0.14 7.25 -24.81
C SER A 461 -1.09 6.58 -25.43
N TYR A 462 -2.30 7.03 -25.07
CA TYR A 462 -3.55 6.55 -25.63
C TYR A 462 -3.67 6.82 -27.14
N ILE A 463 -3.30 8.02 -27.60
CA ILE A 463 -3.37 8.39 -29.02
C ILE A 463 -2.39 7.54 -29.83
N THR A 464 -1.15 7.39 -29.34
CA THR A 464 -0.14 6.55 -29.97
C THR A 464 -0.58 5.08 -30.00
N ALA A 465 -1.18 4.57 -28.91
CA ALA A 465 -1.69 3.20 -28.86
C ALA A 465 -2.81 2.94 -29.87
N VAL A 466 -3.71 3.90 -30.09
CA VAL A 466 -4.77 3.79 -31.11
C VAL A 466 -4.17 3.82 -32.52
N LYS A 467 -3.18 4.67 -32.78
CA LYS A 467 -2.49 4.72 -34.08
C LYS A 467 -1.72 3.43 -34.38
N CYS A 468 -1.10 2.82 -33.38
CA CYS A 468 -0.38 1.55 -33.53
C CYS A 468 -1.27 0.30 -33.46
N ALA A 469 -2.58 0.46 -33.23
CA ALA A 469 -3.51 -0.67 -33.15
C ALA A 469 -3.75 -1.31 -34.52
N SER A 470 -4.10 -2.60 -34.53
CA SER A 470 -4.43 -3.29 -35.78
C SER A 470 -5.69 -2.72 -36.43
N VAL A 471 -5.85 -2.93 -37.74
CA VAL A 471 -7.02 -2.45 -38.52
C VAL A 471 -8.34 -2.91 -37.89
N HIS A 472 -8.43 -4.17 -37.43
CA HIS A 472 -9.63 -4.66 -36.75
C HIS A 472 -9.85 -3.99 -35.37
N GLU A 473 -8.79 -3.67 -34.63
CA GLU A 473 -8.90 -2.95 -33.36
C GLU A 473 -9.35 -1.50 -33.57
N GLN A 474 -8.80 -0.82 -34.57
CA GLN A 474 -9.22 0.53 -34.96
C GLN A 474 -10.67 0.57 -35.42
N LEU A 475 -11.09 -0.38 -36.26
CA LEU A 475 -12.49 -0.52 -36.67
C LEU A 475 -13.41 -0.90 -35.52
N PHE A 476 -12.95 -1.68 -34.55
CA PHE A 476 -13.71 -1.99 -33.35
C PHE A 476 -13.93 -0.73 -32.50
N LEU A 477 -12.91 0.11 -32.35
CA LEU A 477 -13.06 1.42 -31.68
C LEU A 477 -14.04 2.34 -32.42
N ARG A 478 -14.00 2.38 -33.77
CA ARG A 478 -15.01 3.09 -34.59
C ARG A 478 -16.42 2.56 -34.35
N ALA A 479 -16.57 1.23 -34.26
CA ALA A 479 -17.84 0.58 -33.98
C ALA A 479 -18.40 0.95 -32.61
N VAL A 480 -17.55 1.01 -31.57
CA VAL A 480 -17.94 1.46 -30.22
C VAL A 480 -18.47 2.89 -30.27
N ILE A 481 -17.78 3.81 -30.94
CA ILE A 481 -18.20 5.22 -31.05
C ILE A 481 -19.51 5.34 -31.84
N ALA A 482 -19.64 4.60 -32.95
CA ALA A 482 -20.87 4.58 -33.75
C ALA A 482 -22.06 4.10 -32.90
N GLU A 483 -21.86 3.05 -32.10
CA GLU A 483 -22.91 2.51 -31.23
C GLU A 483 -23.26 3.46 -30.08
N PHE A 484 -22.28 4.16 -29.49
CA PHE A 484 -22.52 5.16 -28.45
C PHE A 484 -23.31 6.35 -28.99
N ARG A 485 -22.99 6.82 -30.20
CA ARG A 485 -23.76 7.87 -30.89
C ARG A 485 -25.19 7.42 -31.21
N ARG A 486 -25.37 6.16 -31.59
CA ARG A 486 -26.68 5.59 -31.92
C ARG A 486 -27.57 5.43 -30.68
N LEU A 487 -27.01 4.96 -29.56
CA LEU A 487 -27.73 4.74 -28.31
C LEU A 487 -27.86 6.00 -27.47
N GLY A 488 -26.98 6.98 -27.64
CA GLY A 488 -26.87 8.15 -26.76
C GLY A 488 -26.36 7.81 -25.35
N LEU A 489 -25.67 6.67 -25.21
CA LEU A 489 -25.15 6.16 -23.94
C LEU A 489 -23.64 5.94 -24.02
N GLU A 490 -22.94 6.07 -22.89
CA GLU A 490 -21.49 5.84 -22.78
C GLU A 490 -21.12 4.37 -22.49
N GLU A 491 -22.10 3.47 -22.56
CA GLU A 491 -21.93 2.03 -22.36
C GLU A 491 -22.75 1.26 -23.39
N ALA A 492 -22.15 0.24 -23.99
CA ALA A 492 -22.82 -0.67 -24.92
C ALA A 492 -22.41 -2.12 -24.62
N THR A 493 -23.25 -3.07 -25.02
CA THR A 493 -22.89 -4.50 -24.93
C THR A 493 -21.96 -4.89 -26.07
N PHE A 494 -21.08 -5.87 -25.83
CA PHE A 494 -20.21 -6.42 -26.88
C PHE A 494 -21.02 -6.85 -28.11
N GLN A 495 -22.18 -7.50 -27.92
CA GLN A 495 -23.06 -7.90 -29.01
C GLN A 495 -23.43 -6.73 -29.94
N GLN A 496 -23.86 -5.62 -29.36
CA GLN A 496 -24.28 -4.42 -30.10
C GLN A 496 -23.10 -3.81 -30.87
N VAL A 497 -21.96 -3.67 -30.20
CA VAL A 497 -20.72 -3.17 -30.81
C VAL A 497 -20.24 -4.09 -31.93
N PHE A 498 -20.32 -5.40 -31.73
CA PHE A 498 -19.84 -6.38 -32.70
C PHE A 498 -20.67 -6.38 -33.99
N VAL A 499 -21.99 -6.17 -33.90
CA VAL A 499 -22.84 -5.98 -35.08
C VAL A 499 -22.40 -4.75 -35.89
N GLN A 500 -22.12 -3.62 -35.21
CA GLN A 500 -21.60 -2.43 -35.88
C GLN A 500 -20.20 -2.67 -36.47
N HIS A 501 -19.35 -3.40 -35.77
CA HIS A 501 -18.02 -3.75 -36.27
C HIS A 501 -18.08 -4.59 -37.54
N GLN A 502 -18.97 -5.59 -37.60
CA GLN A 502 -19.18 -6.38 -38.81
C GLN A 502 -19.72 -5.53 -39.96
N ALA A 503 -20.63 -4.60 -39.69
CA ALA A 503 -21.13 -3.66 -40.70
C ALA A 503 -20.00 -2.77 -41.23
N LEU A 504 -19.16 -2.21 -40.36
CA LEU A 504 -18.01 -1.38 -40.74
C LEU A 504 -16.96 -2.18 -41.52
N CYS A 505 -16.67 -3.42 -41.14
CA CYS A 505 -15.75 -4.28 -41.90
C CYS A 505 -16.23 -4.48 -43.33
N ARG A 506 -17.54 -4.69 -43.54
CA ARG A 506 -18.11 -4.84 -44.89
C ARG A 506 -18.02 -3.57 -45.72
N VAL A 507 -18.24 -2.41 -45.09
CA VAL A 507 -18.12 -1.10 -45.77
C VAL A 507 -16.69 -0.83 -46.21
N GLU A 508 -15.71 -1.19 -45.39
CA GLU A 508 -14.28 -1.02 -45.67
C GLU A 508 -13.70 -2.16 -46.54
N GLY A 509 -14.55 -3.07 -47.05
CA GLY A 509 -14.12 -4.18 -47.93
C GLY A 509 -13.36 -5.33 -47.24
N LEU A 510 -13.37 -5.38 -45.91
CA LEU A 510 -12.71 -6.40 -45.11
C LEU A 510 -13.64 -7.58 -44.78
N GLN A 511 -13.07 -8.78 -44.66
CA GLN A 511 -13.82 -9.94 -44.22
C GLN A 511 -14.24 -9.80 -42.74
N PRO A 512 -15.53 -10.00 -42.40
CA PRO A 512 -15.99 -9.94 -41.02
C PRO A 512 -15.37 -11.06 -40.18
N ILE A 513 -14.78 -10.70 -39.04
CA ILE A 513 -14.18 -11.64 -38.09
C ILE A 513 -15.25 -12.43 -37.32
N GLY A 514 -14.84 -13.58 -36.76
CA GLY A 514 -15.69 -14.40 -35.90
C GLY A 514 -15.92 -13.76 -34.51
N VAL A 515 -16.94 -14.23 -33.79
CA VAL A 515 -17.26 -13.74 -32.43
C VAL A 515 -16.09 -13.94 -31.46
N SER A 516 -15.39 -15.08 -31.54
CA SER A 516 -14.23 -15.38 -30.69
C SER A 516 -13.07 -14.43 -30.95
N GLU A 517 -12.81 -14.09 -32.21
CA GLU A 517 -11.75 -13.14 -32.60
C GLU A 517 -12.14 -11.71 -32.21
N GLY A 518 -13.41 -11.33 -32.38
CA GLY A 518 -13.93 -10.05 -31.92
C GLY A 518 -13.83 -9.89 -30.39
N LEU A 519 -14.12 -10.95 -29.64
CA LEU A 519 -13.91 -10.96 -28.19
C LEU A 519 -12.43 -10.83 -27.84
N ALA A 520 -11.53 -11.49 -28.59
CA ALA A 520 -10.09 -11.35 -28.40
C ALA A 520 -9.60 -9.91 -28.68
N VAL A 521 -10.09 -9.28 -29.76
CA VAL A 521 -9.84 -7.85 -30.08
C VAL A 521 -10.31 -6.96 -28.92
N CYS A 522 -11.54 -7.18 -28.46
CA CYS A 522 -12.10 -6.43 -27.34
C CYS A 522 -11.24 -6.60 -26.08
N GLN A 523 -10.84 -7.82 -25.74
CA GLN A 523 -9.99 -8.11 -24.59
C GLN A 523 -8.60 -7.46 -24.70
N ARG A 524 -7.97 -7.44 -25.87
CA ARG A 524 -6.68 -6.74 -26.07
C ARG A 524 -6.81 -5.24 -25.86
N LEU A 525 -7.84 -4.62 -26.44
CA LEU A 525 -8.14 -3.20 -26.21
C LEU A 525 -8.44 -2.90 -24.73
N GLY A 526 -9.09 -3.84 -24.03
CA GLY A 526 -9.30 -3.76 -22.58
C GLY A 526 -8.02 -3.92 -21.76
N ALA A 527 -7.13 -4.82 -22.17
CA ALA A 527 -5.83 -5.02 -21.53
C ALA A 527 -4.94 -3.77 -21.65
N CYS A 528 -4.98 -3.09 -22.79
CA CYS A 528 -4.32 -1.80 -23.02
C CYS A 528 -5.04 -0.61 -22.35
N ARG A 529 -6.12 -0.84 -21.61
CA ARG A 529 -6.95 0.20 -20.96
C ARG A 529 -7.47 1.27 -21.93
N LEU A 530 -7.64 0.94 -23.21
CA LEU A 530 -8.40 1.78 -24.15
C LEU A 530 -9.91 1.60 -23.94
N LEU A 531 -10.30 0.38 -23.55
CA LEU A 531 -11.66 0.04 -23.15
C LEU A 531 -11.71 -0.38 -21.67
N LEU A 532 -12.80 -0.02 -20.99
CA LEU A 532 -13.18 -0.56 -19.70
C LEU A 532 -14.20 -1.67 -19.94
N LEU A 533 -13.87 -2.85 -19.45
CA LEU A 533 -14.57 -4.09 -19.74
C LEU A 533 -15.07 -4.73 -18.45
N GLU A 534 -16.29 -5.26 -18.49
CA GLU A 534 -16.78 -6.18 -17.46
C GLU A 534 -16.04 -7.54 -17.53
N PRO A 535 -16.12 -8.37 -16.47
CA PRO A 535 -15.46 -9.68 -16.46
C PRO A 535 -15.90 -10.57 -17.63
N SER A 536 -14.94 -11.21 -18.31
CA SER A 536 -15.16 -11.98 -19.54
C SER A 536 -16.06 -13.21 -19.43
N ARG A 537 -16.45 -13.60 -18.21
CA ARG A 537 -17.48 -14.63 -17.96
C ARG A 537 -18.85 -14.31 -18.59
N LEU A 538 -19.11 -13.03 -18.86
CA LEU A 538 -20.35 -12.58 -19.51
C LEU A 538 -20.30 -12.74 -21.05
N GLY A 539 -19.13 -13.01 -21.62
CA GLY A 539 -18.93 -13.23 -23.06
C GLY A 539 -19.56 -12.13 -23.91
N VAL A 540 -20.61 -12.49 -24.64
CA VAL A 540 -21.30 -11.61 -25.60
C VAL A 540 -22.11 -10.50 -24.92
N LEU A 541 -22.53 -10.70 -23.66
CA LEU A 541 -23.29 -9.72 -22.87
C LEU A 541 -22.41 -8.77 -22.08
N GLN A 542 -21.08 -8.91 -22.18
CA GLN A 542 -20.13 -8.06 -21.50
C GLN A 542 -20.32 -6.59 -21.92
N ARG A 543 -20.42 -5.69 -20.94
CA ARG A 543 -20.52 -4.26 -21.21
C ARG A 543 -19.14 -3.66 -21.46
N VAL A 544 -19.11 -2.71 -22.39
CA VAL A 544 -17.93 -2.02 -22.89
C VAL A 544 -18.13 -0.52 -22.71
N ARG A 545 -17.13 0.15 -22.10
CA ARG A 545 -17.03 1.60 -21.98
C ARG A 545 -15.68 2.07 -22.56
N LEU A 546 -15.63 3.26 -23.15
CA LEU A 546 -14.37 3.88 -23.57
C LEU A 546 -13.66 4.51 -22.35
N ASN A 547 -12.36 4.24 -22.20
CA ASN A 547 -11.53 4.92 -21.20
C ASN A 547 -10.87 6.20 -21.74
N VAL A 548 -10.97 6.43 -23.05
CA VAL A 548 -10.40 7.56 -23.78
C VAL A 548 -11.54 8.41 -24.34
N SER A 549 -11.34 9.73 -24.47
CA SER A 549 -12.37 10.60 -25.03
C SER A 549 -12.72 10.18 -26.47
N GLN A 550 -13.99 10.34 -26.86
CA GLN A 550 -14.43 10.01 -28.22
C GLN A 550 -13.68 10.85 -29.27
N ASP A 551 -13.39 12.11 -28.94
CA ASP A 551 -12.69 13.03 -29.82
C ASP A 551 -11.22 12.64 -30.02
N ASP A 552 -10.52 12.18 -28.99
CA ASP A 552 -9.12 11.71 -29.10
C ASP A 552 -9.03 10.46 -29.97
N VAL A 553 -9.99 9.53 -29.83
CA VAL A 553 -10.04 8.32 -30.66
C VAL A 553 -10.32 8.69 -32.11
N LEU A 554 -11.28 9.60 -32.37
CA LEU A 554 -11.54 10.07 -33.72
C LEU A 554 -10.36 10.85 -34.31
N TYR A 555 -9.67 11.65 -33.51
CA TYR A 555 -8.45 12.35 -33.91
C TYR A 555 -7.35 11.36 -34.30
N ALA A 556 -7.15 10.31 -33.50
CA ALA A 556 -6.17 9.28 -33.78
C ALA A 556 -6.48 8.50 -35.07
N LEU A 557 -7.78 8.28 -35.35
CA LEU A 557 -8.26 7.49 -36.49
C LEU A 557 -8.49 8.28 -37.79
N LYS A 558 -8.60 9.61 -37.72
CA LYS A 558 -8.74 10.51 -38.89
C LYS A 558 -7.39 10.84 -39.55
N ALA A 559 -6.29 10.42 -38.94
CA ALA A 559 -4.94 10.74 -39.42
C ALA A 559 -4.49 9.88 -40.60
N ASP A 560 -5.32 8.95 -41.09
CA ASP A 560 -5.12 8.13 -42.29
C ASP A 560 -6.27 8.29 -43.29
#